data_AF-A0A849L283-F1
#
_entry.id   AF-A0A849L283-F1
#
_cell.length_a   1.000
_cell.length_b   1.000
_cell.length_c   1.000
_cell.angle_alpha   90.00
_cell.angle_beta   90.00
_cell.angle_gamma   90.00
#
_symmetry.space_group_name_H-M   'P 1'
#
loop_
_entity.id
_entity.type
_entity.pdbx_description
1 polymer ?
#
loop_
_entity_poly.entity_id
_entity_poly.type
_entity_poly.pdbx_seq_one_letter_code
_entity_poly.pdbx_strand_id
1 'polypeptide(L)'
;MPVGVVIRRTPGVTRWAKYAWKGVSALPGAPDEVWRELRSDGEVVDIHVGTRPLELWRSEAEAYLAALSSEVPSIFAVLRKVPGAPADRPFDLLLVTASPYEAQDYTEGGDEIVEQIPMPDAVRAWIGAFVEAHYEEETFVKRRRDKRAERHEDGRGDPRIQQPGDVYRSPGALRRRME
;
A
#
# COMPACT_ATOMS: atom_id res chain seq x y z
N MET A 1 14.99 8.79 7.34
CA MET A 1 15.17 9.21 8.74
C MET A 1 15.05 8.00 9.66
N PRO A 2 15.95 7.75 10.62
CA PRO A 2 15.77 6.64 11.56
C PRO A 2 14.57 6.90 12.48
N VAL A 3 13.68 5.91 12.60
CA VAL A 3 12.51 5.97 13.46
C VAL A 3 12.43 4.70 14.30
N GLY A 4 12.47 4.87 15.62
CA GLY A 4 12.23 3.82 16.58
C GLY A 4 10.74 3.55 16.73
N VAL A 5 10.35 2.28 16.85
CA VAL A 5 8.96 1.88 17.06
C VAL A 5 8.79 1.42 18.51
N VAL A 6 7.74 1.92 19.16
CA VAL A 6 7.35 1.51 20.51
C VAL A 6 6.07 0.71 20.44
N ILE A 7 6.12 -0.52 20.95
CA ILE A 7 4.97 -1.38 21.15
C ILE A 7 4.64 -1.46 22.65
N ARG A 8 3.35 -1.51 22.95
CA ARG A 8 2.83 -1.73 24.30
C ARG A 8 2.44 -3.18 24.45
N ARG A 9 2.96 -3.82 25.50
CA ARG A 9 2.54 -5.13 26.00
C ARG A 9 1.51 -4.93 27.10
N THR A 10 0.36 -5.60 26.99
CA THR A 10 -0.63 -5.70 28.07
C THR A 10 -0.96 -7.17 28.36
N PRO A 11 -1.57 -7.50 29.50
CA PRO A 11 -2.15 -8.82 29.71
C PRO A 11 -3.10 -9.20 28.58
N GLY A 12 -2.99 -10.43 28.10
CA GLY A 12 -3.90 -10.94 27.09
C GLY A 12 -5.30 -11.18 27.67
N VAL A 13 -6.32 -10.95 26.83
CA VAL A 13 -7.73 -11.08 27.22
C VAL A 13 -8.30 -12.48 26.96
N THR A 14 -7.47 -13.43 26.48
CA THR A 14 -7.89 -14.80 26.15
C THR A 14 -6.96 -15.83 26.77
N ARG A 15 -7.44 -17.07 26.92
CA ARG A 15 -6.64 -18.20 27.43
C ARG A 15 -5.47 -18.61 26.51
N TRP A 16 -5.48 -18.16 25.26
CA TRP A 16 -4.52 -18.58 24.22
C TRP A 16 -3.39 -17.58 24.01
N ALA A 17 -3.63 -16.30 24.33
CA ALA A 17 -2.63 -15.25 24.21
C ALA A 17 -2.31 -14.71 25.60
N LYS A 18 -1.08 -14.95 26.07
CA LYS A 18 -0.60 -14.42 27.36
C LYS A 18 -0.54 -12.89 27.36
N TYR A 19 -0.20 -12.30 26.21
CA TYR A 19 -0.04 -10.86 26.06
C TYR A 19 -0.82 -10.36 24.85
N ALA A 20 -1.31 -9.12 24.95
CA ALA A 20 -1.76 -8.32 23.82
C ALA A 20 -0.69 -7.29 23.48
N TRP A 21 -0.57 -6.96 22.20
CA TRP A 21 0.45 -6.06 21.67
C TRP A 21 -0.22 -4.97 20.85
N LYS A 22 0.31 -3.75 20.92
CA LYS A 22 -0.19 -2.60 20.15
C LYS A 22 0.93 -1.60 19.88
N GLY A 23 1.04 -1.06 18.66
CA GLY A 23 1.91 0.07 18.37
C GLY A 23 1.38 1.34 19.05
N VAL A 24 2.24 2.03 19.81
CA VAL A 24 1.80 3.19 20.61
C VAL A 24 2.54 4.47 20.32
N SER A 25 3.80 4.40 19.90
CA SER A 25 4.60 5.60 19.65
C SER A 25 5.73 5.34 18.66
N ALA A 26 6.15 6.41 18.01
CA ALA A 26 7.32 6.45 17.14
C ALA A 26 8.33 7.46 17.68
N LEU A 27 9.61 7.12 17.61
CA LEU A 27 10.73 7.87 18.17
C LEU A 27 11.67 8.32 17.04
N PRO A 28 11.55 9.57 16.55
CA PRO A 28 12.43 10.08 15.50
C PRO A 28 13.86 10.18 16.04
N GLY A 29 14.84 9.68 15.30
CA GLY A 29 16.24 9.73 15.74
C GLY A 29 16.61 8.73 16.84
N ALA A 30 15.78 7.72 17.10
CA ALA A 30 16.08 6.69 18.09
C ALA A 30 17.39 5.94 17.77
N PRO A 31 18.13 5.50 18.80
CA PRO A 31 19.31 4.64 18.59
C PRO A 31 18.91 3.30 17.98
N ASP A 32 19.87 2.60 17.38
CA ASP A 32 19.68 1.24 16.87
C ASP A 32 19.76 0.22 18.01
N GLU A 33 18.74 0.26 18.86
CA GLU A 33 18.51 -0.67 19.95
C GLU A 33 17.25 -1.48 19.66
N VAL A 34 17.22 -2.72 20.14
CA VAL A 34 16.09 -3.63 19.95
C VAL A 34 15.62 -4.17 21.29
N TRP A 35 14.31 -4.33 21.44
CA TRP A 35 13.68 -4.88 22.64
C TRP A 35 14.07 -4.18 23.96
N ARG A 36 14.20 -2.84 23.93
CA ARG A 36 14.48 -2.02 25.12
C ARG A 36 13.20 -1.60 25.81
N GLU A 37 13.07 -1.95 27.09
CA GLU A 37 11.99 -1.44 27.93
C GLU A 37 12.17 0.07 28.16
N LEU A 38 11.11 0.85 27.92
CA LEU A 38 11.09 2.31 28.11
C LEU A 38 10.32 2.70 29.37
N ARG A 39 9.21 2.03 29.62
CA ARG A 39 8.33 2.28 30.76
C ARG A 39 7.60 1.00 31.16
N SER A 40 7.44 0.82 32.47
CA SER A 40 6.56 -0.20 33.04
C SER A 40 5.55 0.46 34.00
N ASP A 41 4.31 0.02 33.92
CA ASP A 41 3.17 0.46 34.73
C ASP A 41 2.30 -0.76 35.06
N GLY A 42 2.62 -1.41 36.19
CA GLY A 42 2.01 -2.68 36.58
C GLY A 42 2.29 -3.78 35.54
N GLU A 43 1.23 -4.26 34.88
CA GLU A 43 1.35 -5.29 33.83
C GLU A 43 1.46 -4.70 32.41
N VAL A 44 1.43 -3.37 32.28
CA VAL A 44 1.58 -2.66 31.01
C VAL A 44 3.03 -2.24 30.83
N VAL A 45 3.64 -2.61 29.71
CA VAL A 45 5.04 -2.29 29.42
C VAL A 45 5.18 -1.71 28.03
N ASP A 46 5.79 -0.54 27.91
CA ASP A 46 6.14 0.09 26.64
C ASP A 46 7.58 -0.27 26.28
N ILE A 47 7.76 -0.87 25.11
CA ILE A 47 9.01 -1.48 24.65
C ILE A 47 9.36 -0.88 23.29
N HIS A 48 10.58 -0.35 23.17
CA HIS A 48 11.20 -0.03 21.89
C HIS A 48 11.61 -1.34 21.21
N VAL A 49 10.85 -1.75 20.18
CA VAL A 49 11.05 -3.03 19.49
C VAL A 49 12.24 -2.98 18.53
N GLY A 50 12.51 -1.82 17.96
CA GLY A 50 13.62 -1.61 17.04
C GLY A 50 13.55 -0.25 16.35
N THR A 51 14.61 0.07 15.61
CA THR A 51 14.70 1.27 14.78
C THR A 51 14.88 0.87 13.32
N ARG A 52 14.13 1.52 12.43
CA ARG A 52 14.27 1.35 10.98
C ARG A 52 14.35 2.70 10.28
N PRO A 53 15.04 2.77 9.13
CA PRO A 53 14.96 3.95 8.29
C PRO A 53 13.54 4.09 7.75
N LEU A 54 12.90 5.21 8.03
CA LEU A 54 11.74 5.69 7.30
C LEU A 54 12.25 6.39 6.04
N GLU A 55 11.99 5.79 4.89
CA GLU A 55 12.38 6.29 3.57
C GLU A 55 11.18 6.89 2.85
N LEU A 56 11.42 7.93 2.05
CA LEU A 56 10.37 8.60 1.27
C LEU A 56 10.76 8.59 -0.20
N TRP A 57 9.85 8.11 -1.04
CA TRP A 57 10.03 7.99 -2.48
C TRP A 57 9.10 8.98 -3.20
N ARG A 58 9.61 9.64 -4.25
CA ARG A 58 8.81 10.63 -5.00
C ARG A 58 7.57 10.01 -5.65
N SER A 59 7.68 8.76 -6.10
CA SER A 59 6.58 8.00 -6.69
C SER A 59 5.43 7.72 -5.72
N GLU A 60 5.65 7.89 -4.41
CA GLU A 60 4.66 7.64 -3.37
C GLU A 60 4.15 8.93 -2.72
N ALA A 61 4.46 10.10 -3.28
CA ALA A 61 4.08 11.39 -2.70
C ALA A 61 2.56 11.52 -2.46
N GLU A 62 1.74 10.96 -3.36
CA GLU A 62 0.28 10.89 -3.20
C GLU A 62 -0.13 10.05 -1.97
N ALA A 63 0.53 8.91 -1.75
CA ALA A 63 0.26 8.03 -0.61
C ALA A 63 0.57 8.75 0.72
N TYR A 64 1.68 9.48 0.77
CA TYR A 64 2.05 10.28 1.93
C TYR A 64 1.06 11.43 2.19
N LEU A 65 0.57 12.08 1.14
CA LEU A 65 -0.48 13.10 1.26
C LEU A 65 -1.76 12.49 1.85
N ALA A 66 -2.16 11.30 1.39
CA ALA A 66 -3.31 10.58 1.94
C ALA A 66 -3.12 10.25 3.43
N ALA A 67 -1.94 9.76 3.82
CA ALA A 67 -1.59 9.54 5.23
C ALA A 67 -1.68 10.82 6.07
N LEU A 68 -1.14 11.94 5.59
CA LEU A 68 -1.19 13.24 6.27
C LEU A 68 -2.60 13.82 6.40
N SER A 69 -3.48 13.48 5.46
CA SER A 69 -4.86 13.97 5.37
C SER A 69 -5.86 13.12 6.15
N SER A 70 -5.42 11.97 6.69
CA SER A 70 -6.25 11.11 7.54
C SER A 70 -6.63 11.79 8.87
N GLU A 71 -7.70 11.31 9.50
CA GLU A 71 -8.16 11.82 10.81
C GLU A 71 -7.06 11.72 11.87
N VAL A 72 -6.31 10.61 11.86
CA VAL A 72 -5.12 10.42 12.70
C VAL A 72 -3.92 10.15 11.80
N PRO A 73 -3.17 11.19 11.41
CA PRO A 73 -1.95 11.06 10.61
C PRO A 73 -1.00 10.07 11.27
N SER A 74 -0.68 8.99 10.57
CA SER A 74 0.03 7.85 11.14
C SER A 74 1.12 7.33 10.21
N ILE A 75 2.21 6.85 10.80
CA ILE A 75 3.11 5.92 10.12
C ILE A 75 2.70 4.49 10.46
N PHE A 76 3.22 3.54 9.69
CA PHE A 76 2.90 2.14 9.84
C PHE A 76 4.18 1.36 10.15
N ALA A 77 4.12 0.53 11.18
CA ALA A 77 5.18 -0.42 11.50
C ALA A 77 4.73 -1.82 11.10
N VAL A 78 5.54 -2.50 10.30
CA VAL A 78 5.32 -3.89 9.92
C VAL A 78 6.15 -4.79 10.83
N LEU A 79 5.45 -5.58 11.63
CA LEU A 79 6.03 -6.54 12.56
C LEU A 79 5.85 -7.94 11.99
N ARG A 80 6.92 -8.74 11.96
CA ARG A 80 6.84 -10.14 11.56
C ARG A 80 6.93 -11.04 12.77
N LYS A 81 6.02 -12.01 12.90
CA LYS A 81 6.13 -13.05 13.93
C LYS A 81 7.36 -13.91 13.67
N VAL A 82 8.14 -14.15 14.72
CA VAL A 82 9.32 -15.02 14.64
C VAL A 82 8.97 -16.41 15.17
N PRO A 83 8.97 -17.47 14.34
CA PRO A 83 8.68 -18.82 14.80
C PRO A 83 9.67 -19.29 15.88
N GLY A 84 9.14 -19.80 16.99
CA GLY A 84 9.96 -20.28 18.11
C GLY A 84 10.54 -19.17 19.02
N ALA A 85 10.21 -17.90 18.78
CA ALA A 85 10.65 -16.82 19.65
C ALA A 85 9.96 -16.86 21.04
N PRO A 86 10.62 -16.32 22.08
CA PRO A 86 10.03 -16.16 23.40
C PRO A 86 8.72 -15.35 23.36
N ALA A 87 7.77 -15.71 24.21
CA ALA A 87 6.45 -15.06 24.25
C ALA A 87 6.52 -13.56 24.60
N ASP A 88 7.58 -13.12 25.29
CA ASP A 88 7.85 -11.72 25.62
C ASP A 88 8.58 -10.95 24.51
N ARG A 89 9.07 -11.65 23.47
CA ARG A 89 9.74 -11.07 22.30
C ARG A 89 9.33 -11.72 20.97
N PRO A 90 8.04 -11.75 20.61
CA PRO A 90 7.56 -12.61 19.52
C PRO A 90 7.73 -12.00 18.11
N PHE A 91 8.24 -10.78 17.98
CA PHE A 91 8.25 -10.03 16.72
C PHE A 91 9.63 -9.49 16.33
N ASP A 92 9.86 -9.40 15.02
CA ASP A 92 10.90 -8.57 14.44
C ASP A 92 10.27 -7.36 13.72
N LEU A 93 10.88 -6.19 13.87
CA LEU A 93 10.50 -5.00 13.11
C LEU A 93 11.07 -5.10 11.69
N LEU A 94 10.18 -5.35 10.72
CA LEU A 94 10.51 -5.53 9.32
C LEU A 94 10.69 -4.18 8.62
N LEU A 95 9.68 -3.31 8.72
CA LEU A 95 9.59 -2.06 7.97
C LEU A 95 8.90 -0.97 8.80
N VAL A 96 9.28 0.28 8.56
CA VAL A 96 8.53 1.46 8.97
C VAL A 96 8.26 2.31 7.75
N THR A 97 6.99 2.54 7.42
CA THR A 97 6.57 3.28 6.23
C THR A 97 5.58 4.39 6.55
N ALA A 98 5.60 5.45 5.73
CA ALA A 98 4.59 6.50 5.74
C ALA A 98 3.50 6.26 4.67
N SER A 99 3.70 5.28 3.79
CA SER A 99 2.77 4.93 2.71
C SER A 99 1.66 4.01 3.26
N PRO A 100 0.39 4.46 3.31
CA PRO A 100 -0.72 3.58 3.68
C PRO A 100 -0.93 2.47 2.66
N TYR A 101 -0.53 2.68 1.40
CA TYR A 101 -0.65 1.69 0.33
C TYR A 101 0.40 0.58 0.50
N GLU A 102 1.66 0.92 0.73
CA GLU A 102 2.69 -0.08 1.04
C GLU A 102 2.32 -0.87 2.31
N ALA A 103 1.83 -0.18 3.34
CA ALA A 103 1.38 -0.83 4.57
C ALA A 103 0.23 -1.82 4.32
N GLN A 104 -0.69 -1.50 3.40
CA GLN A 104 -1.81 -2.37 3.06
C GLN A 104 -1.34 -3.69 2.43
N ASP A 105 -0.34 -3.67 1.56
CA ASP A 105 0.18 -4.87 0.90
C ASP A 105 0.68 -5.93 1.91
N TYR A 106 1.21 -5.48 3.06
CA TYR A 106 1.65 -6.37 4.13
C TYR A 106 0.50 -6.97 4.97
N THR A 107 -0.74 -6.50 4.80
CA THR A 107 -1.89 -7.09 5.52
C THR A 107 -2.40 -8.38 4.87
N GLU A 108 -1.98 -8.69 3.65
CA GLU A 108 -2.46 -9.85 2.89
C GLU A 108 -1.72 -11.16 3.21
N GLY A 109 -0.47 -11.09 3.68
CA GLY A 109 0.42 -12.24 3.86
C GLY A 109 0.13 -13.13 5.07
N GLY A 110 -0.55 -12.61 6.10
CA GLY A 110 -0.98 -13.35 7.30
C GLY A 110 0.09 -13.59 8.37
N ASP A 111 1.39 -13.54 8.02
CA ASP A 111 2.50 -13.66 8.97
C ASP A 111 2.95 -12.30 9.55
N GLU A 112 2.65 -11.23 8.83
CA GLU A 112 2.90 -9.85 9.22
C GLU A 112 1.72 -9.25 10.01
N ILE A 113 2.07 -8.35 10.92
CA ILE A 113 1.14 -7.49 11.64
C ILE A 113 1.51 -6.06 11.30
N VAL A 114 0.52 -5.30 10.84
CA VAL A 114 0.69 -3.87 10.54
C VAL A 114 0.09 -3.05 11.67
N GLU A 115 0.94 -2.30 12.36
CA GLU A 115 0.54 -1.41 13.46
C GLU A 115 0.51 0.04 12.97
N GLN A 116 -0.65 0.68 13.10
CA GLN A 116 -0.82 2.10 12.84
C GLN A 116 -0.36 2.91 14.06
N ILE A 117 0.62 3.79 13.86
CA ILE A 117 1.24 4.58 14.92
C ILE A 117 1.09 6.07 14.61
N PRO A 118 0.45 6.86 15.50
CA PRO A 118 0.31 8.29 15.30
C PRO A 118 1.65 8.98 15.04
N MET A 119 1.70 9.85 14.04
CA MET A 119 2.90 10.60 13.69
C MET A 119 3.28 11.58 14.80
N PRO A 120 4.52 11.54 15.31
CA PRO A 120 5.07 12.66 16.05
C PRO A 120 5.17 13.90 15.16
N ASP A 121 5.03 15.09 15.74
CA ASP A 121 5.04 16.36 15.00
C ASP A 121 6.27 16.52 14.09
N ALA A 122 7.44 16.08 14.56
CA ALA A 122 8.67 16.11 13.79
C ALA A 122 8.59 15.23 12.51
N VAL A 123 7.99 14.04 12.60
CA VAL A 123 7.79 13.16 11.46
C VAL A 123 6.76 13.75 10.50
N ARG A 124 5.66 14.26 11.05
CA ARG A 124 4.59 14.90 10.28
C ARG A 124 5.11 16.08 9.47
N ALA A 125 5.90 16.96 10.09
CA ALA A 125 6.50 18.12 9.44
C ALA A 125 7.52 17.70 8.37
N TRP A 126 8.34 16.68 8.64
CA TRP A 126 9.32 16.19 7.68
C TRP A 126 8.68 15.57 6.44
N ILE A 127 7.65 14.73 6.61
CA ILE A 127 6.89 14.16 5.49
C ILE A 127 6.14 15.27 4.74
N GLY A 128 5.52 16.21 5.48
CA GLY A 128 4.80 17.33 4.87
C GLY A 128 5.68 18.18 3.95
N ALA A 129 6.90 18.51 4.39
CA ALA A 129 7.87 19.24 3.57
C ALA A 129 8.32 18.42 2.34
N PHE A 130 8.44 17.10 2.48
CA PHE A 130 8.76 16.23 1.34
C PHE A 130 7.63 16.21 0.30
N VAL A 131 6.37 16.09 0.76
CA VAL A 131 5.18 16.12 -0.10
C VAL A 131 5.07 17.47 -0.80
N GLU A 132 5.21 18.58 -0.08
CA GLU A 132 5.17 19.93 -0.68
C GLU A 132 6.23 20.13 -1.78
N ALA A 133 7.42 19.53 -1.61
CA ALA A 133 8.51 19.65 -2.57
C ALA A 133 8.41 18.71 -3.79
N HIS A 134 7.63 17.64 -3.71
CA HIS A 134 7.68 16.54 -4.69
C HIS A 134 6.32 16.06 -5.21
N TYR A 135 5.22 16.43 -4.58
CA TYR A 135 3.89 16.09 -5.05
C TYR A 135 3.51 16.97 -6.23
N GLU A 136 3.35 16.35 -7.40
CA GLU A 136 2.77 16.97 -8.58
C GLU A 136 1.39 16.35 -8.80
N GLU A 137 0.35 17.18 -8.91
CA GLU A 137 -1.01 16.70 -9.17
C GLU A 137 -1.09 16.14 -10.60
N GLU A 138 -1.14 14.82 -10.72
CA GLU A 138 -1.37 14.19 -12.02
C GLU A 138 -2.83 14.32 -12.42
N THR A 139 -3.13 15.26 -13.32
CA THR A 139 -4.48 15.34 -13.89
C THR A 139 -4.75 14.09 -14.73
N PHE A 140 -5.77 13.31 -14.35
CA PHE A 140 -6.18 12.12 -15.08
C PHE A 140 -6.58 12.46 -16.53
N VAL A 141 -5.73 12.09 -17.50
CA VAL A 141 -6.05 12.21 -18.93
C VAL A 141 -6.70 10.91 -19.39
N LYS A 142 -8.03 10.93 -19.55
CA LYS A 142 -8.76 9.79 -20.11
C LYS A 142 -8.24 9.44 -21.50
N ARG A 143 -7.68 8.24 -21.67
CA ARG A 143 -7.24 7.76 -22.99
C ARG A 143 -8.42 7.78 -23.97
N ARG A 144 -8.35 8.65 -24.98
CA ARG A 144 -9.31 8.63 -26.09
C ARG A 144 -9.02 7.39 -26.93
N ARG A 145 -10.00 6.49 -27.03
CA ARG A 145 -9.88 5.32 -27.92
C ARG A 145 -9.71 5.82 -29.35
N ASP A 146 -8.62 5.42 -30.01
CA ASP A 146 -8.47 5.65 -31.44
C ASP A 146 -9.67 5.06 -32.16
N LYS A 147 -10.30 5.87 -33.02
CA LYS A 147 -11.38 5.39 -33.89
C LYS A 147 -10.76 4.33 -34.78
N ARG A 148 -10.99 3.05 -34.49
CA ARG A 148 -10.71 1.96 -35.41
C ARG A 148 -11.41 2.32 -36.71
N ALA A 149 -10.66 2.56 -37.78
CA ALA A 149 -11.27 2.69 -39.10
C ALA A 149 -12.11 1.43 -39.31
N GLU A 150 -13.42 1.61 -39.52
CA GLU A 150 -14.30 0.52 -39.90
C GLU A 150 -13.77 -0.04 -41.22
N ARG A 151 -13.05 -1.16 -41.16
CA ARG A 151 -12.77 -1.93 -42.37
C ARG A 151 -14.12 -2.49 -42.80
N HIS A 152 -14.70 -1.90 -43.84
CA HIS A 152 -15.87 -2.43 -44.52
C HIS A 152 -15.42 -3.68 -45.28
N GLU A 153 -15.43 -4.84 -44.60
CA GLU A 153 -15.16 -6.13 -45.23
C GLU A 153 -16.47 -6.66 -45.84
N ASP A 154 -16.72 -6.32 -47.11
CA ASP A 154 -17.87 -6.82 -47.89
C ASP A 154 -17.55 -8.21 -48.51
N GLY A 155 -17.14 -9.17 -47.68
CA GLY A 155 -16.74 -10.52 -48.10
C GLY A 155 -15.29 -10.60 -48.63
N ARG A 156 -14.76 -11.83 -48.75
CA ARG A 156 -13.43 -12.07 -49.35
C ARG A 156 -13.58 -12.35 -50.85
N GLY A 157 -12.89 -11.57 -51.69
CA GLY A 157 -12.76 -11.82 -53.13
C GLY A 157 -13.60 -10.89 -54.01
N ASP A 158 -13.69 -11.21 -55.30
CA ASP A 158 -14.46 -10.41 -56.28
C ASP A 158 -15.96 -10.45 -55.94
N PRO A 159 -16.63 -9.30 -55.73
CA PRO A 159 -18.04 -9.25 -55.35
C PRO A 159 -18.99 -9.86 -56.38
N ARG A 160 -18.56 -10.06 -57.64
CA ARG A 160 -19.39 -10.66 -58.70
C ARG A 160 -19.43 -12.19 -58.66
N ILE A 161 -18.46 -12.83 -58.01
CA ILE A 161 -18.34 -14.28 -57.98
C ILE A 161 -18.82 -14.79 -56.62
N GLN A 162 -19.82 -15.68 -56.61
CA GLN A 162 -20.25 -16.31 -55.37
C GLN A 162 -19.19 -17.34 -54.95
N GLN A 163 -18.62 -17.14 -53.76
CA GLN A 163 -17.69 -18.10 -53.16
C GLN A 163 -18.38 -18.84 -52.01
N PRO A 164 -18.10 -20.14 -51.80
CA PRO A 164 -18.70 -20.94 -50.73
C PRO A 164 -18.41 -20.39 -49.32
N GLY A 165 -17.32 -19.64 -49.15
CA GLY A 165 -16.93 -19.02 -47.88
C GLY A 165 -17.67 -17.72 -47.54
N ASP A 166 -18.48 -17.18 -48.45
CA ASP A 166 -19.17 -15.90 -48.29
C ASP A 166 -20.60 -16.13 -47.72
N VAL A 167 -20.64 -16.76 -46.53
CA VAL A 167 -21.90 -17.16 -45.86
C VAL A 167 -22.65 -15.94 -45.28
N TYR A 168 -21.95 -14.84 -44.99
CA TYR A 168 -22.51 -13.62 -44.42
C TYR A 168 -22.03 -12.38 -45.17
N ARG A 169 -22.66 -12.09 -46.31
CA ARG A 169 -22.42 -10.85 -47.06
C ARG A 169 -23.21 -9.70 -46.44
N SER A 170 -22.59 -8.52 -46.34
CA SER A 170 -23.24 -7.35 -45.75
C SER A 170 -24.48 -6.94 -46.57
N PRO A 171 -25.59 -6.49 -45.93
CA PRO A 171 -26.80 -6.08 -46.65
C PRO A 171 -26.56 -4.95 -47.66
N GLY A 172 -25.57 -4.08 -47.41
CA GLY A 172 -25.17 -3.01 -48.33
C GLY A 172 -24.54 -3.53 -49.63
N ALA A 173 -23.78 -4.61 -49.57
CA ALA A 173 -23.20 -5.25 -50.75
C ALA A 173 -24.26 -5.98 -51.61
N LEU A 174 -25.33 -6.48 -51.00
CA LEU A 174 -26.46 -7.08 -51.74
C LEU A 174 -27.26 -6.03 -52.53
N ARG A 175 -27.49 -4.85 -51.95
CA ARG A 175 -28.22 -3.76 -52.63
C ARG A 175 -27.49 -3.24 -53.87
N ARG A 176 -26.17 -3.06 -53.81
CA ARG A 176 -25.33 -2.60 -54.93
C ARG A 176 -25.26 -3.55 -56.13
N ARG A 177 -25.72 -4.80 -55.99
CA ARG A 177 -25.80 -5.77 -57.10
C ARG A 177 -27.10 -5.66 -57.91
N MET A 178 -28.13 -5.03 -57.33
CA MET A 178 -29.46 -4.90 -57.94
C MET A 178 -29.65 -3.62 -58.76
N GLU A 179 -28.68 -2.70 -58.70
CA GLU A 179 -28.51 -1.56 -59.62
C GLU A 179 -27.64 -1.95 -60.81
#